data_AF-G3Y4F3-F1
#
_entry.id   AF-G3Y4F3-F1
#
_cell.length_a   1.000
_cell.length_b   1.000
_cell.length_c   1.000
_cell.angle_alpha   90.00
_cell.angle_beta   90.00
_cell.angle_gamma   90.00
#
_symmetry.space_group_name_H-M   'P 1'
#
loop_
_entity.id
_entity.type
_entity.pdbx_description
1 polymer ?
#
loop_
_entity_poly.entity_id
_entity_poly.type
_entity_poly.pdbx_seq_one_letter_code
_entity_poly.pdbx_strand_id
1 'polypeptide(L)'
;VMTQMRETIPQLDQVTHVYYLAYSNATAYTENVLDIKDINVAMTYNAVHACDTLCKNMTFFVLQTGTNHYGVAVFQHIDKLTFNTPLREDAPRVPSPYGDEIFYYGQVDLIREAAQGKSWRWCEVRPDQIIALYLSLYRYVYGYGATVPFPGTPTNYVYTFTDSSQDIISRAEIYLSVVKPDEANGEAFNIADTA
;
A
#
# COMPACT_ATOMS: atom_id res chain seq x y z
N VAL A 1 -12.41 10.87 -15.18
CA VAL A 1 -11.18 11.12 -14.39
C VAL A 1 -10.37 12.30 -14.93
N MET A 2 -9.85 12.25 -16.16
CA MET A 2 -9.00 13.34 -16.69
C MET A 2 -9.66 14.74 -16.69
N THR A 3 -10.93 14.86 -17.11
CA THR A 3 -11.68 16.13 -17.06
C THR A 3 -11.73 16.68 -15.64
N GLN A 4 -12.12 15.83 -14.68
CA GLN A 4 -12.20 16.20 -13.27
C GLN A 4 -10.85 16.66 -12.73
N MET A 5 -9.75 15.95 -13.03
CA MET A 5 -8.40 16.38 -12.61
C MET A 5 -8.04 17.76 -13.17
N ARG A 6 -8.32 18.04 -14.45
CA ARG A 6 -8.06 19.35 -15.06
C ARG A 6 -8.85 20.48 -14.41
N GLU A 7 -10.06 20.18 -13.94
CA GLU A 7 -10.95 21.17 -13.33
C GLU A 7 -10.63 21.40 -11.84
N THR A 8 -10.11 20.39 -11.14
CA THR A 8 -9.94 20.46 -9.67
C THR A 8 -8.49 20.61 -9.21
N ILE A 9 -7.50 20.22 -10.01
CA ILE A 9 -6.08 20.30 -9.64
C ILE A 9 -5.43 21.44 -10.44
N PRO A 10 -5.05 22.55 -9.78
CA PRO A 10 -4.35 23.63 -10.47
C PRO A 10 -2.95 23.18 -10.90
N GLN A 11 -2.47 23.72 -12.02
CA GLN A 11 -1.07 23.59 -12.45
C GLN A 11 -0.58 22.13 -12.56
N LEU A 12 -1.40 21.24 -13.14
CA LEU A 12 -1.04 19.83 -13.36
C LEU A 12 0.30 19.64 -14.08
N ASP A 13 0.67 20.57 -14.95
CA ASP A 13 1.96 20.59 -15.64
C ASP A 13 3.15 20.73 -14.67
N GLN A 14 2.97 21.28 -13.46
CA GLN A 14 4.03 21.41 -12.45
C GLN A 14 4.19 20.18 -11.55
N VAL A 15 3.29 19.20 -11.65
CA VAL A 15 3.36 17.98 -10.85
C VAL A 15 4.56 17.14 -11.30
N THR A 16 5.49 16.90 -10.37
CA THR A 16 6.69 16.08 -10.58
C THR A 16 6.60 14.71 -9.91
N HIS A 17 5.95 14.63 -8.74
CA HIS A 17 5.85 13.40 -7.95
C HIS A 17 4.38 13.09 -7.67
N VAL A 18 4.01 11.83 -7.87
CA VAL A 18 2.68 11.31 -7.52
C VAL A 18 2.83 10.25 -6.44
N TYR A 19 2.08 10.40 -5.35
CA TYR A 19 2.03 9.43 -4.26
C TYR A 19 0.64 8.80 -4.26
N TYR A 20 0.53 7.57 -4.79
CA TYR A 20 -0.72 6.85 -4.87
C TYR A 20 -0.90 5.98 -3.61
N LEU A 21 -1.56 6.58 -2.61
CA LEU A 21 -1.76 6.02 -1.27
C LEU A 21 -3.23 5.65 -1.01
N ALA A 22 -3.93 5.16 -2.04
CA ALA A 22 -5.37 4.95 -2.01
C ALA A 22 -5.76 3.53 -2.44
N TYR A 23 -6.76 3.00 -1.77
CA TYR A 23 -7.44 1.76 -2.15
C TYR A 23 -8.93 1.87 -1.82
N SER A 24 -9.75 1.04 -2.45
CA SER A 24 -11.17 0.90 -2.13
C SER A 24 -11.41 -0.40 -1.37
N ASN A 25 -12.19 -0.29 -0.30
CA ASN A 25 -12.81 -1.41 0.39
C ASN A 25 -14.34 -1.46 0.13
N ALA A 26 -14.83 -0.78 -0.91
CA ALA A 26 -16.27 -0.56 -1.14
C ALA A 26 -17.08 -1.86 -1.20
N THR A 27 -16.44 -2.97 -1.56
CA THR A 27 -17.03 -4.30 -1.65
C THR A 27 -16.54 -5.26 -0.55
N ALA A 28 -15.89 -4.76 0.51
CA ALA A 28 -15.39 -5.59 1.62
C ALA A 28 -16.48 -6.34 2.39
N TYR A 29 -17.75 -5.92 2.26
CA TYR A 29 -18.92 -6.63 2.79
C TYR A 29 -19.65 -7.49 1.74
N THR A 30 -19.18 -7.50 0.50
CA THR A 30 -19.66 -8.43 -0.53
C THR A 30 -18.92 -9.76 -0.41
N GLU A 31 -19.56 -10.85 -0.83
CA GLU A 31 -18.96 -12.19 -0.77
C GLU A 31 -17.84 -12.39 -1.81
N ASN A 32 -17.64 -11.44 -2.75
CA ASN A 32 -16.72 -11.60 -3.87
C ASN A 32 -15.47 -10.72 -3.74
N VAL A 33 -14.42 -11.27 -3.13
CA VAL A 33 -13.12 -10.61 -2.97
C VAL A 33 -12.50 -10.18 -4.31
N LEU A 34 -12.81 -10.89 -5.41
CA LEU A 34 -12.31 -10.54 -6.74
C LEU A 34 -12.85 -9.19 -7.23
N ASP A 35 -14.05 -8.78 -6.82
CA ASP A 35 -14.60 -7.47 -7.17
C ASP A 35 -13.78 -6.34 -6.50
N ILE A 36 -13.27 -6.56 -5.28
CA ILE A 36 -12.36 -5.59 -4.62
C ILE A 36 -11.10 -5.43 -5.47
N LYS A 37 -10.55 -6.53 -5.97
CA LYS A 37 -9.37 -6.50 -6.84
C LYS A 37 -9.63 -5.72 -8.11
N ASP A 38 -10.71 -6.01 -8.83
CA ASP A 38 -11.02 -5.36 -10.09
C ASP A 38 -11.23 -3.85 -9.91
N ILE A 39 -11.89 -3.42 -8.83
CA ILE A 39 -12.05 -2.00 -8.48
C ILE A 39 -10.69 -1.34 -8.26
N ASN A 40 -9.81 -1.94 -7.45
CA ASN A 40 -8.51 -1.35 -7.12
C ASN A 40 -7.56 -1.28 -8.33
N VAL A 41 -7.59 -2.30 -9.20
CA VAL A 41 -6.86 -2.29 -10.47
C VAL A 41 -7.40 -1.18 -11.38
N ALA A 42 -8.72 -1.04 -11.51
CA ALA A 42 -9.33 0.01 -12.32
C ALA A 42 -9.05 1.43 -11.79
N MET A 43 -9.05 1.62 -10.46
CA MET A 43 -8.65 2.89 -9.85
C MET A 43 -7.19 3.23 -10.15
N THR A 44 -6.30 2.25 -10.04
CA THR A 44 -4.87 2.43 -10.32
C THR A 44 -4.63 2.74 -11.79
N TYR A 45 -5.36 2.07 -12.70
CA TYR A 45 -5.31 2.32 -14.14
C TYR A 45 -5.65 3.78 -14.43
N ASN A 46 -6.78 4.23 -13.91
CA ASN A 46 -7.22 5.60 -14.08
C ASN A 46 -6.20 6.61 -13.55
N ALA A 47 -5.60 6.34 -12.39
CA ALA A 47 -4.63 7.24 -11.76
C ALA A 47 -3.34 7.34 -12.57
N VAL A 48 -2.68 6.21 -12.87
CA VAL A 48 -1.37 6.22 -13.56
C VAL A 48 -1.49 6.78 -14.97
N HIS A 49 -2.52 6.40 -15.74
CA HIS A 49 -2.69 6.88 -17.11
C HIS A 49 -3.16 8.35 -17.18
N ALA A 50 -3.98 8.80 -16.23
CA ALA A 50 -4.32 10.22 -16.14
C ALA A 50 -3.11 11.08 -15.75
N CYS A 51 -2.30 10.63 -14.80
CA CYS A 51 -1.06 11.33 -14.43
C CYS A 51 -0.07 11.37 -15.59
N ASP A 52 0.21 10.24 -16.24
CA ASP A 52 1.07 10.18 -17.43
C ASP A 52 0.60 11.11 -18.56
N THR A 53 -0.72 11.22 -18.74
CA THR A 53 -1.31 12.10 -19.77
C THR A 53 -1.26 13.58 -19.39
N LEU A 54 -1.52 13.93 -18.13
CA LEU A 54 -1.76 15.32 -17.71
C LEU A 54 -0.53 15.97 -17.05
N CYS A 55 0.22 15.22 -16.25
CA CYS A 55 1.37 15.69 -15.48
C CYS A 55 2.64 15.62 -16.33
N LYS A 56 2.80 16.58 -17.26
CA LYS A 56 3.89 16.54 -18.26
C LYS A 56 5.30 16.56 -17.68
N ASN A 57 5.47 17.10 -16.48
CA ASN A 57 6.75 17.13 -15.77
C ASN A 57 6.89 16.04 -14.71
N MET A 58 6.02 15.02 -14.71
CA MET A 58 6.12 13.91 -13.77
C MET A 58 7.46 13.19 -13.94
N THR A 59 8.17 13.02 -12.83
CA THR A 59 9.46 12.34 -12.72
C THR A 59 9.37 11.05 -11.93
N PHE A 60 8.40 10.94 -11.00
CA PHE A 60 8.28 9.77 -10.13
C PHE A 60 6.83 9.46 -9.72
N PHE A 61 6.49 8.17 -9.68
CA PHE A 61 5.20 7.65 -9.21
C PHE A 61 5.43 6.62 -8.09
N VAL A 62 5.01 6.93 -6.87
CA VAL A 62 5.09 6.01 -5.72
C VAL A 62 3.76 5.26 -5.59
N LEU A 63 3.82 3.93 -5.58
CA LEU A 63 2.69 3.07 -5.23
C LEU A 63 2.87 2.58 -3.79
N GLN A 64 1.94 2.92 -2.90
CA GLN A 64 1.90 2.29 -1.58
C GLN A 64 0.97 1.08 -1.61
N THR A 65 1.50 -0.09 -1.25
CA THR A 65 0.74 -1.33 -1.04
C THR A 65 0.75 -1.67 0.45
N GLY A 66 1.44 -2.73 0.86
CA GLY A 66 1.58 -3.14 2.26
C GLY A 66 1.89 -4.62 2.43
N THR A 67 1.96 -5.06 3.68
CA THR A 67 2.31 -6.45 4.03
C THR A 67 1.33 -7.51 3.55
N ASN A 68 0.13 -7.15 3.06
CA ASN A 68 -0.73 -8.09 2.35
C ASN A 68 -0.08 -8.66 1.09
N HIS A 69 0.96 -8.01 0.54
CA HIS A 69 1.79 -8.57 -0.53
C HIS A 69 2.31 -9.98 -0.17
N TYR A 70 2.58 -10.21 1.11
CA TYR A 70 3.13 -11.46 1.61
C TYR A 70 2.08 -12.51 1.94
N GLY A 71 0.78 -12.16 1.89
CA GLY A 71 -0.33 -13.08 2.18
C GLY A 71 -1.11 -12.78 3.47
N VAL A 72 -0.86 -11.65 4.13
CA VAL A 72 -1.62 -11.24 5.33
C VAL A 72 -3.12 -11.11 5.06
N ALA A 73 -3.52 -10.65 3.87
CA ALA A 73 -4.93 -10.52 3.47
C ALA A 73 -5.65 -11.85 3.26
N VAL A 74 -4.92 -12.95 3.10
CA VAL A 74 -5.47 -14.30 2.85
C VAL A 74 -5.17 -15.23 4.02
N PHE A 75 -5.15 -14.68 5.24
CA PHE A 75 -4.86 -15.41 6.46
C PHE A 75 -5.81 -16.58 6.72
N GLN A 76 -7.02 -16.58 6.14
CA GLN A 76 -7.93 -17.73 6.17
C GLN A 76 -7.35 -18.99 5.49
N HIS A 77 -6.32 -18.82 4.67
CA HIS A 77 -5.58 -19.87 3.98
C HIS A 77 -4.17 -20.06 4.57
N ILE A 78 -3.88 -19.53 5.75
CA ILE A 78 -2.54 -19.56 6.35
C ILE A 78 -2.02 -21.00 6.55
N ASP A 79 -2.89 -21.98 6.73
CA ASP A 79 -2.54 -23.40 6.83
C ASP A 79 -2.08 -24.02 5.50
N LYS A 80 -2.30 -23.31 4.38
CA LYS A 80 -1.88 -23.69 3.02
C LYS A 80 -0.64 -22.92 2.55
N LEU A 81 -0.16 -21.96 3.34
CA LEU A 81 0.89 -21.04 2.98
C LEU A 81 2.11 -21.18 3.90
N THR A 82 3.29 -20.94 3.35
CA THR A 82 4.55 -20.91 4.11
C THR A 82 5.11 -19.50 4.07
N PHE A 83 5.37 -18.93 5.24
CA PHE A 83 5.95 -17.59 5.36
C PHE A 83 7.34 -17.72 5.95
N ASN A 84 8.33 -17.15 5.26
CA ASN A 84 9.68 -17.01 5.78
C ASN A 84 9.78 -15.64 6.42
N THR A 85 9.79 -15.60 7.74
CA THR A 85 10.03 -14.36 8.51
C THR A 85 11.52 -14.21 8.85
N PRO A 86 12.08 -12.99 8.83
CA PRO A 86 11.42 -11.72 8.50
C PRO A 86 11.03 -11.65 7.01
N LEU A 87 9.92 -10.94 6.72
CA LEU A 87 9.43 -10.77 5.35
C LEU A 87 10.42 -9.95 4.53
N ARG A 88 10.68 -10.36 3.29
CA ARG A 88 11.68 -9.75 2.40
C ARG A 88 11.07 -9.44 1.05
N GLU A 89 11.54 -8.40 0.39
CA GLU A 89 10.99 -7.90 -0.86
C GLU A 89 11.20 -8.84 -2.05
N ASP A 90 12.21 -9.72 -1.94
CA ASP A 90 12.51 -10.81 -2.86
C ASP A 90 11.65 -12.07 -2.66
N ALA A 91 10.76 -12.08 -1.66
CA ALA A 91 9.83 -13.18 -1.46
C ALA A 91 8.90 -13.35 -2.68
N PRO A 92 8.64 -14.59 -3.12
CA PRO A 92 7.72 -14.84 -4.21
C PRO A 92 6.30 -14.40 -3.83
N ARG A 93 5.51 -14.04 -4.84
CA ARG A 93 4.06 -13.84 -4.66
C ARG A 93 3.42 -15.10 -4.09
N VAL A 94 2.36 -14.90 -3.31
CA VAL A 94 1.49 -15.98 -2.85
C VAL A 94 0.97 -16.74 -4.07
N PRO A 95 1.05 -18.09 -4.10
CA PRO A 95 0.62 -18.86 -5.25
C PRO A 95 -0.91 -18.81 -5.44
N SER A 96 -1.35 -19.00 -6.69
CA SER A 96 -2.74 -19.24 -7.03
C SER A 96 -3.25 -20.53 -6.34
N PRO A 97 -4.52 -20.58 -5.89
CA PRO A 97 -5.55 -19.56 -6.08
C PRO A 97 -5.52 -18.40 -5.07
N TYR A 98 -4.80 -18.55 -3.95
CA TYR A 98 -4.90 -17.59 -2.83
C TYR A 98 -4.35 -16.20 -3.20
N GLY A 99 -3.23 -16.16 -3.94
CA GLY A 99 -2.65 -14.90 -4.39
C GLY A 99 -3.52 -14.11 -5.36
N ASP A 100 -4.51 -14.75 -6.00
CA ASP A 100 -5.36 -14.11 -7.00
C ASP A 100 -6.32 -13.08 -6.38
N GLU A 101 -6.56 -13.17 -5.06
CA GLU A 101 -7.31 -12.21 -4.24
C GLU A 101 -6.51 -10.96 -3.88
N ILE A 102 -5.18 -11.01 -3.96
CA ILE A 102 -4.30 -9.92 -3.54
C ILE A 102 -4.20 -8.88 -4.65
N PHE A 103 -5.02 -7.83 -4.53
CA PHE A 103 -5.11 -6.78 -5.56
C PHE A 103 -3.82 -5.98 -5.77
N TYR A 104 -2.91 -5.96 -4.79
CA TYR A 104 -1.59 -5.33 -4.92
C TYR A 104 -0.81 -5.86 -6.13
N TYR A 105 -0.93 -7.16 -6.43
CA TYR A 105 -0.23 -7.75 -7.58
C TYR A 105 -0.70 -7.14 -8.90
N GLY A 106 -2.01 -6.94 -9.06
CA GLY A 106 -2.59 -6.28 -10.23
C GLY A 106 -2.17 -4.82 -10.34
N GLN A 107 -2.08 -4.09 -9.22
CA GLN A 107 -1.61 -2.70 -9.21
C GLN A 107 -0.14 -2.59 -9.63
N VAL A 108 0.72 -3.45 -9.08
CA VAL A 108 2.16 -3.51 -9.38
C VAL A 108 2.41 -3.86 -10.85
N ASP A 109 1.73 -4.89 -11.37
CA ASP A 109 1.88 -5.29 -12.77
C ASP A 109 1.44 -4.20 -13.74
N LEU A 110 0.31 -3.56 -13.45
CA LEU A 110 -0.23 -2.46 -14.22
C LEU A 110 0.72 -1.24 -14.25
N ILE A 111 1.29 -0.83 -13.11
CA ILE A 111 2.22 0.31 -13.08
C ILE A 111 3.53 -0.06 -13.78
N ARG A 112 4.03 -1.28 -13.59
CA ARG A 112 5.21 -1.78 -14.31
C ARG A 112 5.01 -1.72 -15.82
N GLU A 113 3.83 -2.10 -16.32
CA GLU A 113 3.47 -1.98 -17.73
C GLU A 113 3.38 -0.51 -18.17
N ALA A 114 2.66 0.32 -17.42
CA ALA A 114 2.46 1.74 -17.74
C ALA A 114 3.77 2.54 -17.79
N ALA A 115 4.78 2.14 -17.00
CA ALA A 115 6.10 2.78 -16.94
C ALA A 115 7.02 2.43 -18.13
N GLN A 116 6.69 1.41 -18.94
CA GLN A 116 7.55 0.99 -20.04
C GLN A 116 7.73 2.12 -21.07
N GLY A 117 9.00 2.45 -21.35
CA GLY A 117 9.36 3.51 -22.30
C GLY A 117 9.03 4.94 -21.82
N LYS A 118 8.66 5.11 -20.55
CA LYS A 118 8.38 6.43 -19.97
C LYS A 118 9.65 7.06 -19.39
N SER A 119 9.63 8.39 -19.29
CA SER A 119 10.71 9.17 -18.68
C SER A 119 10.64 9.21 -17.16
N TRP A 120 9.47 8.94 -16.59
CA TRP A 120 9.24 8.88 -15.15
C TRP A 120 9.58 7.49 -14.59
N ARG A 121 9.93 7.46 -13.32
CA ARG A 121 10.30 6.26 -12.55
C ARG A 121 9.20 5.90 -11.57
N TRP A 122 9.28 4.73 -10.96
CA TRP A 122 8.31 4.32 -9.93
C TRP A 122 8.92 3.38 -8.92
N CYS A 123 8.30 3.26 -7.74
CA CYS A 123 8.62 2.20 -6.78
C CYS A 123 7.36 1.72 -6.06
N GLU A 124 7.44 0.54 -5.46
CA GLU A 124 6.45 0.01 -4.52
C GLU A 124 6.94 0.20 -3.08
N VAL A 125 6.08 0.74 -2.22
CA VAL A 125 6.34 0.88 -0.79
C VAL A 125 5.36 0.00 -0.02
N ARG A 126 5.90 -0.91 0.80
CA ARG A 126 5.16 -1.93 1.56
C ARG A 126 5.24 -1.64 3.06
N PRO A 127 4.42 -0.71 3.59
CA PRO A 127 4.35 -0.52 5.03
C PRO A 127 3.73 -1.74 5.73
N ASP A 128 4.14 -1.98 6.97
CA ASP A 128 3.45 -2.84 7.92
C ASP A 128 2.29 -2.08 8.59
N GLN A 129 1.75 -2.64 9.67
CA GLN A 129 0.57 -2.14 10.34
C GLN A 129 0.73 -0.67 10.76
N ILE A 130 -0.09 0.20 10.17
CA ILE A 130 -0.12 1.63 10.48
C ILE A 130 -0.80 1.82 11.83
N ILE A 131 -0.11 2.46 12.76
CA ILE A 131 -0.58 2.63 14.15
C ILE A 131 -1.90 3.40 14.17
N ALA A 132 -2.90 2.82 14.84
CA ALA A 132 -4.24 3.39 14.97
C ALA A 132 -4.50 4.02 16.36
N LEU A 133 -5.51 4.89 16.43
CA LEU A 133 -5.90 5.67 17.61
C LEU A 133 -6.74 4.90 18.66
N TYR A 134 -6.71 3.56 18.67
CA TYR A 134 -7.61 2.74 19.49
C TYR A 134 -7.58 3.12 20.98
N LEU A 135 -6.40 3.21 21.59
CA LEU A 135 -6.26 3.53 23.02
C LEU A 135 -6.75 4.95 23.35
N SER A 136 -6.46 5.91 22.46
CA SER A 136 -6.93 7.29 22.59
C SER A 136 -8.46 7.37 22.52
N LEU A 137 -9.07 6.62 21.60
CA LEU A 137 -10.53 6.54 21.47
C LEU A 137 -11.17 5.83 22.67
N TYR A 138 -10.57 4.73 23.13
CA TYR A 138 -11.06 4.00 24.30
C TYR A 138 -11.07 4.89 25.53
N ARG A 139 -9.97 5.61 25.80
CA ARG A 139 -9.90 6.61 26.87
C ARG A 139 -10.95 7.72 26.70
N TYR A 140 -11.19 8.18 25.48
CA TYR A 140 -12.19 9.21 25.21
C TYR A 140 -13.61 8.73 25.55
N VAL A 141 -13.95 7.48 25.20
CA VAL A 141 -15.28 6.90 25.44
C VAL A 141 -15.50 6.51 26.91
N TYR A 142 -14.52 5.87 27.54
CA TYR A 142 -14.66 5.26 28.88
C TYR A 142 -14.04 6.09 30.01
N GLY A 143 -13.35 7.19 29.69
CA GLY A 143 -12.81 8.14 30.65
C GLY A 143 -11.39 7.84 31.13
N TYR A 144 -10.86 8.75 31.94
CA TYR A 144 -9.55 8.62 32.57
C TYR A 144 -9.56 7.49 33.62
N GLY A 145 -8.54 6.64 33.62
CA GLY A 145 -8.43 5.50 34.51
C GLY A 145 -9.19 4.25 34.05
N ALA A 146 -9.76 4.25 32.83
CA ALA A 146 -10.42 3.08 32.28
C ALA A 146 -9.43 1.90 32.11
N THR A 147 -9.82 0.73 32.61
CA THR A 147 -9.11 -0.52 32.35
C THR A 147 -9.40 -0.97 30.92
N VAL A 148 -8.38 -1.07 30.08
CA VAL A 148 -8.52 -1.52 28.69
C VAL A 148 -8.32 -3.04 28.64
N PRO A 149 -9.36 -3.85 28.40
CA PRO A 149 -9.17 -5.27 28.15
C PRO A 149 -8.46 -5.47 26.81
N PHE A 150 -7.47 -6.36 26.76
CA PHE A 150 -6.82 -6.71 25.50
C PHE A 150 -7.83 -7.41 24.58
N PRO A 151 -8.15 -6.86 23.39
CA PRO A 151 -9.22 -7.39 22.53
C PRO A 151 -8.79 -8.60 21.69
N GLY A 152 -7.70 -9.28 22.06
CA GLY A 152 -7.11 -10.39 21.32
C GLY A 152 -6.91 -11.65 22.16
N THR A 153 -6.25 -12.66 21.57
CA THR A 153 -5.95 -13.92 22.23
C THR A 153 -4.70 -13.80 23.11
N PRO A 154 -4.52 -14.65 24.15
CA PRO A 154 -3.28 -14.69 24.93
C PRO A 154 -2.04 -14.93 24.07
N THR A 155 -2.19 -15.67 22.97
CA THR A 155 -1.13 -15.89 21.97
C THR A 155 -0.70 -14.59 21.31
N ASN A 156 -1.65 -13.78 20.81
CA ASN A 156 -1.33 -12.52 20.16
C ASN A 156 -0.77 -11.48 21.14
N TYR A 157 -1.09 -11.59 22.43
CA TYR A 157 -0.58 -10.68 23.46
C TYR A 157 0.95 -10.75 23.63
N VAL A 158 1.55 -11.91 23.37
CA VAL A 158 2.98 -12.16 23.57
C VAL A 158 3.79 -12.17 22.28
N TYR A 159 3.14 -12.02 21.12
CA TYR A 159 3.82 -12.00 19.83
C TYR A 159 4.55 -10.68 19.61
N THR A 160 5.73 -10.79 19.01
CA THR A 160 6.45 -9.64 18.47
C THR A 160 5.75 -9.17 17.20
N PHE A 161 5.61 -7.85 17.06
CA PHE A 161 5.15 -7.21 15.84
C PHE A 161 6.04 -6.00 15.56
N THR A 162 6.02 -5.56 14.32
CA THR A 162 6.62 -4.30 13.92
C THR A 162 5.54 -3.44 13.28
N ASP A 163 5.49 -2.18 13.69
CA ASP A 163 4.60 -1.17 13.14
C ASP A 163 5.32 -0.26 12.14
N SER A 164 4.51 0.49 11.38
CA SER A 164 4.99 1.51 10.47
C SER A 164 4.26 2.81 10.76
N SER A 165 4.94 3.75 11.40
CA SER A 165 4.41 5.09 11.62
C SER A 165 4.27 5.82 10.30
N GLN A 166 3.15 6.54 10.13
CA GLN A 166 2.89 7.36 8.94
C GLN A 166 4.06 8.30 8.60
N ASP A 167 4.74 8.82 9.61
CA ASP A 167 5.89 9.72 9.45
C ASP A 167 7.11 9.00 8.87
N ILE A 168 7.39 7.76 9.29
CA ILE A 168 8.46 6.93 8.71
C ILE A 168 8.11 6.54 7.27
N ILE A 169 6.86 6.14 7.02
CA ILE A 169 6.38 5.80 5.68
C ILE A 169 6.57 6.98 4.73
N SER A 170 6.05 8.16 5.07
CA SER A 170 6.18 9.35 4.22
C SER A 170 7.64 9.78 4.03
N ARG A 171 8.50 9.67 5.04
CA ARG A 171 9.94 9.94 4.89
C ARG A 171 10.59 8.97 3.91
N ALA A 172 10.25 7.69 3.97
CA ALA A 172 10.79 6.69 3.07
C ALA A 172 10.33 6.93 1.63
N GLU A 173 9.05 7.18 1.41
CA GLU A 173 8.50 7.51 0.08
C GLU A 173 9.22 8.70 -0.55
N ILE A 174 9.38 9.80 0.19
CA ILE A 174 10.10 10.99 -0.26
C ILE A 174 11.58 10.68 -0.52
N TYR A 175 12.23 9.92 0.36
CA TYR A 175 13.65 9.58 0.19
C TYR A 175 13.87 8.74 -1.07
N LEU A 176 13.04 7.71 -1.28
CA LEU A 176 13.10 6.85 -2.46
C LEU A 176 12.83 7.64 -3.75
N SER A 177 11.84 8.53 -3.74
CA SER A 177 11.46 9.25 -4.96
C SER A 177 12.35 10.45 -5.29
N VAL A 178 12.98 11.07 -4.29
CA VAL A 178 13.76 12.32 -4.46
C VAL A 178 15.27 12.09 -4.35
N VAL A 179 15.71 11.29 -3.37
CA VAL A 179 17.15 11.11 -3.06
C VAL A 179 17.73 9.87 -3.74
N LYS A 180 16.92 8.81 -3.86
CA LYS A 180 17.31 7.52 -4.44
C LYS A 180 16.45 7.09 -5.63
N PRO A 181 16.09 7.99 -6.57
CA PRO A 181 15.13 7.65 -7.62
C PRO A 181 15.64 6.56 -8.57
N ASP A 182 16.94 6.53 -8.86
CA ASP A 182 17.51 5.54 -9.77
C ASP A 182 17.59 4.16 -9.10
N GLU A 183 17.97 4.09 -7.81
CA GLU A 183 17.98 2.84 -7.06
C GLU A 183 16.57 2.33 -6.73
N ALA A 184 15.59 3.21 -6.61
CA ALA A 184 14.21 2.83 -6.31
C ALA A 184 13.40 2.40 -7.55
N ASN A 185 13.85 2.74 -8.75
CA ASN A 185 13.06 2.56 -9.96
C ASN A 185 12.77 1.09 -10.28
N GLY A 186 11.51 0.70 -10.24
CA GLY A 186 11.04 -0.66 -10.50
C GLY A 186 11.17 -1.62 -9.31
N GLU A 187 11.65 -1.13 -8.17
CA GLU A 187 11.91 -1.91 -6.97
C GLU A 187 10.80 -1.76 -5.92
N ALA A 188 10.80 -2.67 -4.95
CA ALA A 188 9.89 -2.66 -3.80
C ALA A 188 10.65 -2.54 -2.48
N PHE A 189 10.08 -1.85 -1.50
CA PHE A 189 10.71 -1.60 -0.20
C PHE A 189 9.73 -1.80 0.95
N ASN A 190 10.09 -2.67 1.89
CA ASN A 190 9.42 -2.81 3.18
C ASN A 190 9.79 -1.63 4.09
N ILE A 191 8.78 -1.01 4.68
CA ILE A 191 8.98 0.14 5.58
C ILE A 191 8.42 -0.20 6.95
N ALA A 192 9.24 -0.06 7.98
CA ALA A 192 8.91 -0.39 9.35
C ALA A 192 9.69 0.52 10.31
N ASP A 193 9.13 0.81 11.49
CA ASP A 193 9.75 1.71 12.47
C ASP A 193 10.99 1.08 13.12
N THR A 194 10.96 -0.25 13.32
CA THR A 194 12.07 -1.01 13.91
C THR A 194 12.29 -2.30 13.12
N ALA A 195 13.44 -2.41 12.45
CA ALA A 195 13.85 -3.63 11.73
C ALA A 195 14.86 -4.45 12.54
#